data_AF-A0A7J0A4F7-F1
#
_entry.id   AF-A0A7J0A4F7-F1
#
_cell.length_a   1.000
_cell.length_b   1.000
_cell.length_c   1.000
_cell.angle_alpha   90.00
_cell.angle_beta   90.00
_cell.angle_gamma   90.00
#
_symmetry.space_group_name_H-M   'P 1'
#
loop_
_entity.id
_entity.type
_entity.pdbx_description
1 polymer ?
#
loop_
_entity_poly.entity_id
_entity_poly.type
_entity_poly.pdbx_seq_one_letter_code
_entity_poly.pdbx_strand_id
1 'polypeptide(L)' 'MNTPLPNQIIREITPLSDKDCFYIAERYKTEFTYPIHNHSEFELNFTEKAAGVRRVVGDSSEIIGDYVA' A
#
# COMPACT_ATOMS: atom_id res chain seq x y z
N MET A 1 13.88 -0.80 16.08
CA MET A 1 13.33 -1.05 14.73
C MET A 1 12.94 -2.51 14.69
N ASN A 2 11.66 -2.84 14.49
CA ASN A 2 11.25 -4.23 14.26
C ASN A 2 10.92 -4.35 12.78
N THR A 3 11.92 -4.66 11.97
CA THR A 3 11.69 -5.26 10.66
C THR A 3 10.84 -6.52 10.87
N PRO A 4 9.74 -6.69 10.10
CA PRO A 4 8.91 -7.89 10.21
C PRO A 4 9.78 -9.13 10.01
N LEU A 5 9.53 -10.18 10.78
CA LEU A 5 10.19 -11.45 10.52
C LEU A 5 9.80 -11.92 9.10
N PRO A 6 10.71 -12.53 8.31
CA PRO A 6 10.44 -12.92 6.93
C PRO A 6 9.16 -13.75 6.73
N ASN A 7 8.72 -14.48 7.76
CA ASN A 7 7.48 -15.25 7.78
C ASN A 7 6.18 -14.41 7.95
N GLN A 8 6.26 -13.08 8.01
CA GLN A 8 5.09 -12.19 8.15
C GLN A 8 4.73 -11.43 6.87
N ILE A 9 5.56 -11.51 5.83
CA ILE A 9 5.29 -10.85 4.54
C ILE A 9 4.57 -11.85 3.65
N ILE A 10 3.34 -11.53 3.26
CA ILE A 10 2.55 -12.40 2.38
C ILE A 10 2.78 -12.06 0.91
N ARG A 11 2.64 -13.07 0.03
CA ARG A 11 2.51 -12.82 -1.41
C ARG A 11 1.03 -12.64 -1.71
N GLU A 12 0.66 -11.45 -2.16
CA GLU A 12 -0.71 -11.18 -2.59
C GLU A 12 -0.93 -11.64 -4.04
N ILE A 13 -2.13 -12.13 -4.32
CA ILE A 13 -2.61 -12.34 -5.68
C ILE A 13 -3.50 -11.14 -6.02
N THR A 14 -3.05 -10.29 -6.93
CA THR A 14 -3.81 -9.11 -7.34
C THR A 14 -5.02 -9.52 -8.20
N PRO A 15 -6.08 -8.71 -8.24
CA PRO A 15 -7.23 -8.94 -9.12
C PRO A 15 -6.96 -8.56 -10.58
N LEU A 16 -5.74 -8.12 -10.93
CA LEU A 16 -5.35 -7.77 -12.30
C LEU A 16 -5.04 -9.04 -13.10
N SER A 17 -5.76 -9.28 -14.19
CA SER A 17 -5.47 -10.41 -15.08
C SER A 17 -4.50 -10.03 -16.20
N ASP A 18 -3.93 -11.03 -16.89
CA ASP A 18 -3.03 -10.82 -18.04
C ASP A 18 -3.67 -10.06 -19.22
N LYS A 19 -5.00 -9.90 -19.22
CA LYS A 19 -5.74 -9.16 -20.25
C LYS A 19 -6.03 -7.71 -19.84
N ASP A 20 -5.76 -7.36 -18.59
CA ASP A 20 -6.09 -6.05 -18.03
C ASP A 20 -4.83 -5.17 -17.96
N CYS A 21 -4.95 -3.89 -18.29
CA CYS A 21 -3.88 -2.92 -18.09
C CYS A 21 -3.92 -2.29 -16.70
N PHE A 22 -5.13 -2.12 -16.13
CA PHE A 22 -5.34 -1.46 -14.85
C PHE A 22 -6.46 -2.12 -14.06
N TYR A 23 -6.26 -2.21 -12.75
CA TYR A 23 -7.30 -2.46 -11.77
C TYR A 23 -7.41 -1.23 -10.88
N ILE A 24 -8.61 -0.65 -10.78
CA ILE A 24 -8.86 0.54 -9.97
C ILE A 24 -9.72 0.16 -8.78
N ALA A 25 -9.22 0.43 -7.57
CA ALA A 25 -9.97 0.26 -6.34
C ALA A 25 -10.17 1.61 -5.64
N GLU A 26 -11.43 1.91 -5.33
CA GLU A 26 -11.78 2.99 -4.41
C GLU A 26 -12.14 2.38 -3.04
N ARG A 27 -11.54 2.90 -1.97
CA ARG A 27 -11.71 2.40 -0.61
C ARG A 27 -11.74 3.57 0.37
N TYR A 28 -12.70 3.51 1.28
CA TYR A 28 -12.82 4.43 2.41
C TYR A 28 -12.48 3.65 3.69
N LYS A 29 -11.40 4.03 4.37
CA LYS A 29 -10.88 3.35 5.56
C LYS A 29 -10.42 4.37 6.58
N THR A 30 -10.54 4.03 7.86
CA THR A 30 -10.00 4.82 8.98
C THR A 30 -8.57 4.41 9.33
N GLU A 31 -8.13 3.25 8.86
CA GLU A 31 -6.81 2.68 9.13
C GLU A 31 -6.39 1.68 8.05
N PHE A 32 -5.08 1.44 7.94
CA PHE A 32 -4.49 0.42 7.08
C PHE A 32 -4.27 -0.86 7.90
N THR A 33 -5.20 -1.83 7.76
CA THR A 33 -5.11 -3.12 8.47
C THR A 33 -4.59 -4.26 7.61
N TYR A 34 -4.31 -4.01 6.33
CA TYR A 34 -3.86 -5.05 5.44
C TYR A 34 -2.40 -5.44 5.77
N PRO A 35 -2.08 -6.74 5.88
CA PRO A 35 -0.73 -7.18 6.21
C PRO A 35 0.31 -6.66 5.22
N ILE A 36 1.56 -6.54 5.65
CA ILE A 36 2.68 -6.25 4.75
C ILE A 36 2.76 -7.37 3.70
N HIS A 37 2.77 -6.99 2.44
CA HIS A 37 2.70 -7.91 1.33
C HIS A 37 3.59 -7.47 0.17
N ASN A 38 3.74 -8.35 -0.81
CA ASN A 38 4.39 -8.08 -2.09
C ASN A 38 3.69 -8.79 -3.24
N HIS A 39 3.86 -8.24 -4.44
CA HIS A 39 3.45 -8.81 -5.71
C HIS A 39 4.33 -8.23 -6.84
N SER A 40 4.28 -8.82 -8.04
CA SER A 40 5.08 -8.39 -9.20
C SER A 40 4.55 -7.12 -9.87
N GLU A 41 3.26 -6.85 -9.70
CA GLU A 41 2.58 -5.73 -10.34
C GLU A 41 2.95 -4.40 -9.66
N PHE A 42 2.88 -3.29 -10.38
CA PHE A 42 3.11 -1.96 -9.81
C PHE A 42 1.80 -1.37 -9.30
N GLU A 43 1.85 -0.71 -8.14
CA GLU A 43 0.70 -0.04 -7.55
C GLU A 43 0.91 1.48 -7.47
N LEU A 44 -0.09 2.23 -7.92
CA LEU A 44 -0.16 3.67 -7.74
C LEU A 44 -1.23 3.97 -6.70
N ASN A 45 -0.82 4.61 -5.60
CA ASN A 45 -1.71 4.95 -4.51
C ASN A 45 -1.93 6.47 -4.45
N PHE A 46 -3.19 6.86 -4.39
CA PHE A 46 -3.60 8.17 -3.93
C PHE A 46 -4.31 8.02 -2.58
N THR A 47 -3.84 8.73 -1.57
CA THR A 47 -4.44 8.71 -0.24
C THR A 47 -4.60 10.15 0.23
N GLU A 48 -5.84 10.55 0.49
CA GLU A 48 -6.16 11.85 1.09
C GLU A 48 -6.56 11.71 2.55
N LYS A 49 -6.51 12.82 3.29
CA LYS A 49 -6.94 12.91 4.71
C LYS A 49 -6.21 11.92 5.64
N ALA A 50 -4.97 11.57 5.29
CA ALA A 50 -4.14 10.63 6.04
C ALA A 50 -2.91 11.30 6.67
N ALA A 51 -2.95 12.62 6.91
CA ALA A 51 -1.86 13.33 7.55
C ALA A 51 -1.49 12.69 8.90
N GLY A 52 -0.20 12.47 9.13
CA GLY A 52 0.32 11.77 10.31
C GLY A 52 0.38 10.24 10.20
N VAL A 53 -0.23 9.63 9.18
CA VAL A 53 -0.10 8.19 8.93
C VAL A 53 1.32 7.87 8.45
N ARG A 54 1.92 6.81 9.00
CA ARG A 54 3.19 6.27 8.51
C ARG A 54 2.95 5.35 7.33
N ARG A 55 3.50 5.71 6.18
CA ARG A 55 3.56 4.89 4.97
C ARG A 55 4.87 4.11 4.94
N VAL A 56 4.82 2.85 4.54
CA VAL A 56 6.00 2.02 4.25
C VAL A 56 5.80 1.34 2.91
N VAL A 57 6.68 1.58 1.95
CA VAL A 57 6.69 0.91 0.63
C VAL A 57 8.14 0.59 0.28
N GLY A 58 8.47 -0.71 0.20
CA GLY A 58 9.85 -1.14 0.01
C GLY A 58 10.74 -0.65 1.16
N ASP A 59 11.76 0.14 0.83
CA ASP A 59 12.70 0.78 1.75
C ASP A 59 12.34 2.24 2.08
N SER A 60 11.29 2.80 1.46
CA SER A 60 10.76 4.12 1.82
C SER A 60 9.85 4.02 3.05
N SER A 61 10.14 4.82 4.09
CA SER A 61 9.27 5.02 5.23
C SER A 61 9.10 6.51 5.52
N GLU A 62 7.88 7.00 5.36
CA GLU A 62 7.57 8.42 5.41
C GLU A 62 6.27 8.66 6.19
N ILE A 63 6.15 9.84 6.79
CA ILE A 63 4.89 10.30 7.37
C ILE A 63 4.15 11.10 6.29
N ILE A 64 2.90 10.75 6.03
CA ILE A 64 2.05 11.46 5.08
C ILE A 64 1.78 12.86 5.63
N GLY A 65 2.04 13.88 4.80
CA GLY A 65 1.68 15.27 5.07
C GLY A 65 0.34 15.65 4.46
N ASP A 66 -0.07 16.89 4.64
CA ASP A 66 -1.26 17.42 3.96
C ASP A 66 -0.98 17.58 2.47
N TYR A 67 -1.93 17.10 1.65
CA TYR A 67 -1.94 17.41 0.23
C TYR A 67 -2.51 18.82 0.06
N VAL A 68 -1.74 19.69 -0.60
CA VAL A 68 -2.17 21.02 -1.03
C VAL A 68 -2.33 20.95 -2.54
N ALA A 69 -3.56 21.14 -3.02
CA ALA A 69 -3.89 21.16 -4.45
C ALA A 69 -3.32 22.38 -5.16
#